data_AF-A0A7C9ETP1-F1
#
_entry.id   AF-A0A7C9ETP1-F1
#
_cell.length_a   1.000
_cell.length_b   1.000
_cell.length_c   1.000
_cell.angle_alpha   90.00
_cell.angle_beta   90.00
_cell.angle_gamma   90.00
#
_symmetry.space_group_name_H-M   'P 1'
#
loop_
_entity.id
_entity.type
_entity.pdbx_description
1 polymer ?
#
loop_
_entity_poly.entity_id
_entity_poly.type
_entity_poly.pdbx_seq_one_letter_code
_entity_poly.pdbx_strand_id
1 'polypeptide(L)'
;VNEEMLMENLPEDLQREIRRHLFRFVKKVRIFSLMDEPILDSICEKLRQKTYIKRSRILYQGGFIDKMVFIVRGKLESVGEDGIVVPLFEGDVCGEELLMWFLEHSSEYRDGKKSR
;
A
#
# COMPACT_ATOMS: atom_id res chain seq x y z
N VAL A 1 20.28 7.20 -7.04
CA VAL A 1 20.25 5.86 -7.68
C VAL A 1 18.87 5.68 -8.27
N ASN A 2 18.74 5.23 -9.52
CA ASN A 2 17.43 4.93 -10.11
C ASN A 2 17.13 3.44 -9.89
N GLU A 3 16.36 3.14 -8.86
CA GLU A 3 16.02 1.76 -8.47
C GLU A 3 15.19 1.06 -9.55
N GLU A 4 14.33 1.78 -10.28
CA GLU A 4 13.51 1.20 -11.34
C GLU A 4 14.39 0.71 -12.50
N MET A 5 15.34 1.52 -12.96
CA MET A 5 16.27 1.11 -14.01
C MET A 5 17.15 -0.09 -13.59
N LEU A 6 17.55 -0.18 -12.32
CA LEU A 6 18.32 -1.33 -11.85
C LEU A 6 17.49 -2.62 -11.87
N MET A 7 16.22 -2.53 -11.48
CA MET A 7 15.30 -3.66 -11.50
C MET A 7 14.99 -4.13 -12.93
N GLU A 8 14.80 -3.20 -13.87
CA GLU A 8 14.51 -3.53 -15.29
C GLU A 8 15.63 -4.30 -15.99
N ASN A 9 16.87 -4.18 -15.52
CA ASN A 9 18.02 -4.92 -16.07
C ASN A 9 18.12 -6.37 -15.56
N LEU A 10 17.26 -6.79 -14.63
CA LEU A 10 17.27 -8.13 -14.06
C LEU A 10 16.21 -9.02 -14.72
N PRO A 11 16.47 -10.34 -14.85
CA PRO A 11 15.44 -11.35 -15.14
C PRO A 11 14.20 -11.25 -14.23
N GLU A 12 13.02 -11.59 -14.75
CA GLU A 12 11.74 -11.45 -14.05
C GLU A 12 11.68 -12.23 -12.72
N ASP A 13 12.29 -13.40 -12.67
CA ASP A 13 12.38 -14.22 -11.47
C ASP A 13 13.20 -13.53 -10.38
N LEU A 14 14.35 -12.94 -10.72
CA LEU A 14 15.17 -12.17 -9.79
C LEU A 14 14.45 -10.89 -9.33
N GLN A 15 13.78 -10.18 -10.23
CA GLN A 15 12.98 -9.02 -9.86
C GLN A 15 11.92 -9.39 -8.81
N ARG A 16 11.20 -10.50 -9.03
CA ARG A 16 10.17 -10.99 -8.11
C ARG A 16 10.77 -11.39 -6.76
N GLU A 17 11.89 -12.10 -6.73
CA GLU A 17 12.55 -12.50 -5.47
C GLU A 17 13.04 -11.29 -4.67
N ILE A 18 13.63 -10.30 -5.34
CA ILE A 18 14.06 -9.05 -4.69
C ILE A 18 12.85 -8.31 -4.12
N ARG A 19 11.77 -8.14 -4.90
CA ARG A 19 10.53 -7.48 -4.43
C ARG A 19 9.93 -8.20 -3.22
N ARG A 20 9.85 -9.54 -3.26
CA ARG A 20 9.38 -10.34 -2.12
C ARG A 20 10.23 -10.13 -0.87
N HIS A 21 11.55 -10.02 -1.03
CA HIS A 21 12.45 -9.78 0.08
C HIS A 21 12.25 -8.37 0.67
N LEU A 22 12.25 -7.34 -0.19
CA LEU A 22 12.09 -5.94 0.21
C LEU A 22 10.72 -5.68 0.87
N PHE A 23 9.67 -6.26 0.31
CA PHE A 23 8.29 -6.04 0.73
C PHE A 23 7.72 -7.18 1.55
N ARG A 24 8.58 -7.96 2.24
CA ARG A 24 8.15 -9.06 3.12
C ARG A 24 7.15 -8.65 4.20
N PHE A 25 7.11 -7.36 4.55
CA PHE A 25 6.18 -6.81 5.53
C PHE A 25 4.73 -6.81 5.02
N VAL A 26 4.49 -6.82 3.71
CA VAL A 26 3.14 -6.79 3.12
C VAL A 26 2.29 -7.94 3.67
N LYS A 27 2.88 -9.13 3.84
CA LYS A 27 2.22 -10.30 4.45
C LYS A 27 1.80 -10.10 5.90
N LYS A 28 2.41 -9.16 6.62
CA LYS A 28 2.07 -8.83 8.00
C LYS A 28 0.91 -7.84 8.11
N VAL A 29 0.57 -7.16 7.01
CA VAL A 29 -0.57 -6.25 6.97
C VAL A 29 -1.85 -7.08 6.94
N ARG A 30 -2.77 -6.81 7.88
CA ARG A 30 -3.96 -7.65 8.11
C ARG A 30 -4.77 -7.89 6.83
N ILE A 31 -5.02 -6.85 6.03
CA ILE A 31 -5.82 -6.97 4.80
C ILE A 31 -5.17 -7.82 3.70
N PHE A 32 -3.84 -7.93 3.70
CA PHE A 32 -3.10 -8.73 2.72
C PHE A 32 -2.76 -10.14 3.21
N SER A 33 -2.86 -10.39 4.51
CA SER A 33 -2.52 -11.69 5.11
C SER A 33 -3.34 -12.88 4.58
N LEU A 34 -4.49 -12.61 3.97
CA LEU A 34 -5.40 -13.60 3.39
C LEU A 34 -5.34 -13.69 1.85
N MET A 35 -4.46 -12.90 1.21
CA MET A 35 -4.33 -12.90 -0.25
C MET A 35 -3.31 -13.93 -0.73
N ASP A 36 -3.58 -14.55 -1.89
CA ASP A 36 -2.68 -15.53 -2.50
C ASP A 36 -1.36 -14.89 -2.97
N GLU A 37 -0.29 -15.69 -3.00
CA GLU A 37 1.06 -15.25 -3.40
C GLU A 37 1.12 -14.48 -4.73
N PRO A 38 0.43 -14.86 -5.83
CA PRO A 38 0.47 -14.10 -7.07
C PRO A 38 -0.14 -12.69 -6.96
N ILE A 39 -1.14 -12.52 -6.09
CA ILE A 39 -1.74 -11.20 -5.81
C ILE A 39 -0.75 -10.36 -5.01
N LEU A 40 -0.11 -10.96 -4.01
CA LEU A 40 0.93 -10.30 -3.21
C LEU A 40 2.12 -9.89 -4.09
N ASP A 41 2.54 -10.73 -5.03
CA ASP A 41 3.58 -10.38 -6.00
C ASP A 41 3.15 -9.16 -6.83
N SER A 42 1.92 -9.16 -7.34
CA SER A 42 1.37 -8.02 -8.10
C SER A 42 1.32 -6.73 -7.29
N ILE A 43 1.00 -6.82 -5.98
CA ILE A 43 1.06 -5.67 -5.08
C ILE A 43 2.50 -5.20 -4.92
N CYS A 44 3.43 -6.12 -4.66
CA CYS A 44 4.86 -5.82 -4.49
C CYS A 44 5.48 -5.16 -5.72
N GLU A 45 5.00 -5.47 -6.93
CA GLU A 45 5.41 -4.80 -8.17
C GLU A 45 4.98 -3.34 -8.26
N LYS A 46 3.88 -2.95 -7.59
CA LYS A 46 3.38 -1.58 -7.58
C LYS A 46 3.89 -0.75 -6.42
N LEU A 47 4.53 -1.37 -5.42
CA LEU A 47 5.10 -0.65 -4.29
C LEU A 47 6.35 0.13 -4.71
N ARG A 48 6.43 1.36 -4.19
CA ARG A 48 7.58 2.24 -4.38
C ARG A 48 8.09 2.68 -3.01
N GLN A 49 9.38 2.45 -2.75
CA GLN A 49 10.01 2.94 -1.53
C GLN A 49 10.16 4.47 -1.62
N LYS A 50 9.81 5.17 -0.54
CA LYS A 50 9.95 6.63 -0.47
C LYS A 50 10.39 7.06 0.92
N THR A 51 11.39 7.93 0.96
CA THR A 51 11.93 8.49 2.19
C THR A 51 11.39 9.90 2.39
N TYR A 52 11.00 10.20 3.62
CA TYR A 52 10.50 11.50 4.02
C TYR A 52 11.37 12.06 5.14
N ILE A 53 11.56 13.38 5.13
CA ILE A 53 12.28 14.08 6.20
C ILE A 53 11.30 14.53 7.28
N LYS A 54 11.83 14.90 8.45
CA LYS A 54 10.99 15.42 9.55
C LYS A 54 10.16 16.61 9.05
N ARG A 55 8.89 16.67 9.48
CA ARG A 55 7.88 17.68 9.09
C ARG A 55 7.39 17.61 7.64
N SER A 56 7.79 16.61 6.85
CA SER A 56 7.13 16.33 5.57
C SER A 56 5.68 15.89 5.80
N ARG A 57 4.77 16.35 4.95
CA ARG A 57 3.38 15.85 4.88
C ARG A 57 3.27 14.82 3.77
N ILE A 58 2.67 13.67 4.07
CA ILE A 58 2.53 12.56 3.13
C ILE A 58 1.13 12.53 2.51
N LEU A 59 0.11 12.68 3.37
CA LEU A 59 -1.29 12.81 3.02
C LEU A 59 -1.83 14.13 3.61
N TYR A 60 -2.89 14.65 3.02
CA TYR A 60 -3.49 15.94 3.40
C TYR A 60 -4.97 15.72 3.70
N GLN A 61 -5.44 16.33 4.79
CA GLN A 61 -6.85 16.40 5.12
C GLN A 61 -7.63 17.10 4.00
N GLY A 62 -8.79 16.54 3.65
CA GLY A 62 -9.60 16.98 2.52
C GLY A 62 -9.00 16.71 1.14
N GLY A 63 -7.79 16.13 1.06
CA GLY A 63 -7.18 15.70 -0.19
C GLY A 63 -7.73 14.36 -0.66
N PHE A 64 -7.66 14.12 -1.97
CA PHE A 64 -7.97 12.80 -2.52
C PHE A 64 -6.93 11.78 -2.04
N ILE A 65 -7.40 10.66 -1.51
CA ILE A 65 -6.54 9.53 -1.20
C ILE A 65 -6.29 8.81 -2.53
N ASP A 66 -5.03 8.76 -2.96
CA ASP A 66 -4.60 8.21 -4.25
C ASP A 66 -3.57 7.07 -4.09
N LYS A 67 -3.14 6.81 -2.86
CA LYS A 67 -2.15 5.80 -2.51
C LYS A 67 -2.32 5.31 -1.09
N MET A 68 -1.94 4.06 -0.87
CA MET A 68 -1.68 3.51 0.45
C MET A 68 -0.23 3.77 0.86
N VAL A 69 0.00 4.02 2.15
CA VAL A 69 1.32 4.27 2.70
C VAL A 69 1.59 3.25 3.80
N PHE A 70 2.66 2.48 3.64
CA PHE A 70 3.12 1.50 4.62
C PHE A 70 4.31 2.06 5.38
N ILE A 71 4.20 2.14 6.71
CA ILE A 71 5.29 2.66 7.53
C ILE A 71 6.25 1.51 7.83
N VAL A 72 7.33 1.43 7.06
CA VAL A 72 8.34 0.38 7.20
C VAL A 72 9.45 0.72 8.19
N ARG A 73 9.62 2.02 8.49
CA ARG A 73 10.61 2.52 9.45
C ARG A 73 10.28 3.97 9.81
N GLY A 74 10.43 4.31 11.08
CA GLY A 74 10.25 5.68 11.58
C GLY A 74 8.94 5.86 12.32
N LYS A 75 8.52 7.12 12.49
CA LYS A 75 7.30 7.52 13.20
C LYS A 75 6.61 8.63 12.43
N LEU A 76 5.29 8.55 12.34
CA LEU A 76 4.43 9.55 11.73
C LEU A 76 3.39 10.00 12.75
N GLU A 77 2.71 11.10 12.44
CA GLU A 77 1.57 11.61 13.19
C GLU A 77 0.41 11.76 12.21
N SER A 78 -0.72 11.13 12.51
CA SER A 78 -1.99 11.40 11.84
C SER A 78 -2.73 12.48 12.64
N VAL A 79 -3.29 13.47 11.96
CA VAL A 79 -4.03 14.56 12.59
C VAL A 79 -5.45 14.56 12.03
N GLY A 80 -6.43 14.28 12.89
CA GLY A 80 -7.85 14.26 12.54
C GLY A 80 -8.44 15.65 12.29
N GLU A 81 -9.68 15.70 11.80
CA GLU A 81 -10.47 16.95 11.64
C GLU A 81 -10.74 17.64 12.98
N ASP A 82 -10.85 16.86 14.04
CA ASP A 82 -10.96 17.31 15.42
C ASP A 82 -9.62 17.80 16.02
N GLY A 83 -8.53 17.72 15.26
CA GLY A 83 -7.17 18.05 15.72
C GLY A 83 -6.55 16.98 16.61
N ILE A 84 -7.19 15.83 16.80
CA ILE A 84 -6.61 14.72 17.57
C ILE A 84 -5.41 14.16 16.81
N VAL A 85 -4.27 14.07 17.51
CA VAL A 85 -3.03 13.52 16.98
C VAL A 85 -2.90 12.06 17.39
N VAL A 86 -2.82 11.17 16.41
CA VAL A 86 -2.57 9.74 16.61
C VAL A 86 -1.16 9.41 16.11
N PRO A 87 -0.26 8.91 16.99
CA PRO A 87 1.06 8.49 16.55
C PRO A 87 0.96 7.19 15.75
N LEU A 88 1.72 7.10 14.68
CA LEU A 88 1.84 5.92 13.83
C LEU A 88 3.28 5.42 13.81
N PHE A 89 3.45 4.11 13.80
CA PHE A 89 4.72 3.40 13.96
C PHE A 89 4.96 2.42 12.83
N GLU A 90 6.12 1.78 12.88
CA GLU A 90 6.46 0.70 11.97
C GLU A 90 5.40 -0.42 12.01
N GLY A 91 4.89 -0.79 10.83
CA GLY A 91 3.81 -1.76 10.66
C GLY A 91 2.44 -1.12 10.41
N ASP A 92 2.24 0.15 10.78
CA ASP A 92 1.00 0.86 10.54
C ASP A 92 0.84 1.25 9.06
N VAL A 93 -0.41 1.39 8.64
CA VAL A 93 -0.80 1.69 7.25
C VAL A 93 -1.76 2.88 7.22
N CYS A 94 -1.58 3.76 6.24
CA CYS A 94 -2.54 4.81 5.91
C CYS A 94 -3.12 4.59 4.52
N GLY A 95 -4.35 5.06 4.28
CA GLY A 95 -4.99 4.94 2.97
C GLY A 95 -5.74 3.62 2.74
N GLU A 96 -5.94 2.81 3.79
CA GLU A 96 -6.62 1.51 3.70
C GLU A 96 -8.08 1.62 3.22
N GLU A 97 -8.68 2.79 3.35
CA GLU A 97 -10.00 3.13 2.80
C GLU A 97 -10.09 2.96 1.28
N LEU A 98 -8.97 3.03 0.54
CA LEU A 98 -8.95 2.71 -0.90
C LEU A 98 -9.33 1.27 -1.18
N LEU A 99 -8.86 0.34 -0.34
CA LEU A 99 -9.20 -1.08 -0.48
C LEU A 99 -10.64 -1.32 -0.06
N MET A 100 -11.09 -0.69 1.02
CA MET A 100 -12.48 -0.79 1.48
C MET A 100 -13.44 -0.31 0.38
N TRP A 101 -13.18 0.86 -0.21
CA TRP A 101 -13.95 1.40 -1.32
C TRP A 101 -13.98 0.45 -2.52
N PHE A 102 -12.83 -0.08 -2.94
CA PHE A 102 -12.80 -1.05 -4.04
C PHE A 102 -13.61 -2.31 -3.73
N LEU A 103 -13.50 -2.86 -2.51
CA LEU A 103 -14.20 -4.08 -2.12
C LEU A 103 -15.71 -3.89 -2.08
N GLU A 104 -16.20 -2.76 -1.54
CA GLU A 104 -17.62 -2.39 -1.54
C GLU A 104 -18.19 -2.35 -2.96
N HIS A 105 -17.51 -1.68 -3.89
CA HIS A 105 -17.98 -1.52 -5.27
C HIS A 105 -17.74 -2.78 -6.14
N SER A 106 -16.79 -3.65 -5.77
CA SER A 106 -16.59 -4.93 -6.46
C SER A 106 -17.73 -5.92 -6.24
N SER A 107 -18.50 -5.74 -5.15
CA SER A 107 -19.67 -6.55 -4.85
C SER A 107 -20.86 -6.20 -5.74
N GLU A 108 -21.00 -4.93 -6.13
CA GLU A 108 -22.04 -4.46 -7.06
C GLU A 108 -21.82 -5.00 -8.49
N TYR A 109 -20.57 -5.22 -8.89
CA TYR A 109 -20.25 -5.83 -10.21
C TYR A 109 -20.61 -7.31 -10.34
N ARG A 110 -20.90 -8.02 -9.22
CA ARG A 110 -21.32 -9.43 -9.27
C ARG A 110 -22.83 -9.62 -9.42
N ASP A 111 -23.63 -8.57 -9.25
CA ASP A 111 -25.10 -8.66 -9.32
C ASP A 111 -25.71 -8.10 -10.63
N GLY A 112 -24.88 -7.92 -11.67
CA GLY A 112 -25.29 -7.36 -12.98
C GLY A 112 -25.54 -8.38 -14.10
N LYS A 113 -25.46 -9.70 -13.86
CA LYS A 113 -25.69 -10.73 -14.89
C LYS A 113 -26.67 -11.81 -14.45
N LYS A 114 -27.90 -11.42 -14.10
CA LYS A 114 -29.10 -12.24 -14.31
C LYS A 114 -30.31 -11.37 -14.62
N SER A 115 -30.55 -11.11 -15.90
CA SER A 115 -31.92 -11.05 -16.43
C SER A 115 -31.89 -11.64 -17.83
N ARG A 116 -32.73 -12.65 -18.01
CA ARG A 116 -33.10 -13.29 -19.28
C ARG A 116 -33.85 -12.32 -20.16
#